data_AF-A0A9D2IP13-F1
#
_entry.id   AF-A0A9D2IP13-F1
#
_cell.length_a   1.000
_cell.length_b   1.000
_cell.length_c   1.000
_cell.angle_alpha   90.00
_cell.angle_beta   90.00
_cell.angle_gamma   90.00
#
_symmetry.space_group_name_H-M   'P 1'
#
loop_
_entity.id
_entity.type
_entity.pdbx_description
1 polymer ?
#
loop_
_entity_poly.entity_id
_entity_poly.type
_entity_poly.pdbx_seq_one_letter_code
_entity_poly.pdbx_strand_id
1 'polypeptide(L)'
;MKLLGVGAVTVAGLGLVGCGGSGEGAGGAASSASEPVPASQAFAQAGVWMQYDGDEQIGKDVEIERILAFDGNGNVTAYQCDGVTFADLNGLSDEEIIEFAKQQDKAVFEAEKQAAIDSTAEAIEAWQQCYDTLKAEADAGTYDSMNSYGAYGIEAVPEEERAAAIEEFQTALDNTKNSLDIANEGQAFNEAAEYQEPQPQPYTLALETDGSGNVASGEEIRFAAPRFSFYQIEAGDTTDLESPKTRFRVLVDYGWHNDAEIPESAFATSDEAIGLYSPNYSTTQTVLDTTFGGYSGLATVVNEGHAGFTWDAPDAEGIEVD
;
A
#
# COMPACT_ATOMS: atom_id res chain seq x y z
N MET A 1 -25.06 66.86 1.31
CA MET A 1 -24.78 65.65 2.11
C MET A 1 -24.80 64.46 1.18
N LYS A 2 -23.67 63.73 1.12
CA LYS A 2 -23.45 62.31 0.73
C LYS A 2 -24.15 61.82 -0.56
N LEU A 3 -23.47 61.73 -1.72
CA LEU A 3 -22.62 60.63 -2.22
C LEU A 3 -23.30 59.26 -2.27
N LEU A 4 -23.42 58.72 -3.49
CA LEU A 4 -23.19 57.33 -3.98
C LEU A 4 -23.96 57.22 -5.32
N GLY A 5 -23.38 56.95 -6.48
CA GLY A 5 -22.11 56.29 -6.79
C GLY A 5 -22.43 55.15 -7.76
N VAL A 6 -22.31 55.42 -9.06
CA VAL A 6 -22.47 54.48 -10.18
C VAL A 6 -21.36 53.43 -10.13
N GLY A 7 -21.70 52.17 -10.42
CA GLY A 7 -20.72 51.11 -10.69
C GLY A 7 -21.41 49.85 -11.20
N ALA A 8 -21.60 49.76 -12.52
CA ALA A 8 -21.97 48.54 -13.19
C ALA A 8 -20.83 47.52 -13.03
N VAL A 9 -21.12 46.38 -12.41
CA VAL A 9 -20.19 45.25 -12.35
C VAL A 9 -20.23 44.56 -13.72
N THR A 10 -19.28 44.89 -14.58
CA THR A 10 -18.88 44.02 -15.68
C THR A 10 -18.28 42.75 -15.08
N VAL A 11 -19.04 41.66 -15.13
CA VAL A 11 -18.50 40.31 -15.00
C VAL A 11 -17.58 40.12 -16.21
N ALA A 12 -16.27 40.23 -15.98
CA ALA A 12 -15.29 39.78 -16.95
C ALA A 12 -15.34 38.25 -16.96
N GLY A 13 -15.99 37.70 -17.98
CA GLY A 13 -15.87 36.28 -18.29
C GLY A 13 -14.41 36.02 -18.63
N LEU A 14 -13.71 35.29 -17.77
CA LEU A 14 -12.46 34.65 -18.11
C LEU A 14 -12.79 33.66 -19.23
N GLY A 15 -12.33 33.99 -20.43
CA GLY A 15 -12.41 33.10 -21.56
C GLY A 15 -11.55 31.88 -21.28
N LEU A 16 -12.18 30.79 -20.88
CA LEU A 16 -11.70 29.44 -21.17
C LEU A 16 -11.35 29.42 -22.66
N VAL A 17 -10.06 29.36 -22.97
CA VAL A 17 -9.62 29.11 -24.34
C VAL A 17 -10.02 27.68 -24.64
N GLY A 18 -11.20 27.55 -25.23
CA GLY A 18 -11.63 26.32 -25.87
C GLY A 18 -10.77 26.08 -27.10
N CYS A 19 -10.02 24.99 -27.08
CA CYS A 19 -9.81 24.18 -28.28
C CYS A 19 -10.59 22.88 -28.07
N GLY A 20 -11.89 22.95 -28.36
CA GLY A 20 -12.68 21.76 -28.66
C GLY A 20 -12.22 21.18 -29.99
N GLY A 21 -11.41 20.14 -29.92
CA GLY A 21 -11.26 19.14 -30.97
C GLY A 21 -11.96 17.88 -30.48
N SER A 22 -13.17 17.62 -30.95
CA SER A 22 -13.87 16.36 -30.76
C SER A 22 -13.13 15.26 -31.53
N GLY A 23 -12.07 14.72 -30.91
CA GLY A 23 -11.46 13.46 -31.31
C GLY A 23 -11.83 12.43 -30.26
N GLU A 24 -12.56 11.40 -30.66
CA GLU A 24 -12.62 10.14 -29.91
C GLU A 24 -11.19 9.59 -29.83
N GLY A 25 -10.50 9.87 -28.72
CA GLY A 25 -9.11 9.48 -28.49
C GLY A 25 -8.73 9.72 -27.03
N ALA A 26 -8.80 8.64 -26.24
CA ALA A 26 -8.03 8.27 -25.04
C ALA A 26 -7.27 9.32 -24.18
N GLY A 27 -7.72 10.56 -23.98
CA GLY A 27 -7.12 11.43 -22.96
C GLY A 27 -7.79 12.78 -22.76
N GLY A 28 -7.75 13.29 -21.53
CA GLY A 28 -8.18 14.65 -21.16
C GLY A 28 -7.38 15.76 -21.86
N ALA A 29 -7.70 17.04 -21.63
CA ALA A 29 -7.07 18.17 -22.34
C ALA A 29 -5.55 18.31 -22.10
N ALA A 30 -5.01 17.69 -21.04
CA ALA A 30 -3.58 17.55 -20.80
C ALA A 30 -2.88 16.57 -21.75
N SER A 31 -3.59 15.68 -22.46
CA SER A 31 -2.97 14.67 -23.33
C SER A 31 -2.36 15.26 -24.61
N SER A 32 -2.74 16.47 -25.03
CA SER A 32 -2.20 17.15 -26.22
C SER A 32 -1.74 18.57 -25.89
N ALA A 33 -0.49 18.73 -25.43
CA ALA A 33 0.09 20.04 -25.13
C ALA A 33 1.37 20.29 -25.93
N SER A 34 1.45 21.47 -26.53
CA SER A 34 2.63 21.96 -27.26
C SER A 34 3.59 22.78 -26.39
N GLU A 35 3.19 23.10 -25.16
CA GLU A 35 4.01 23.72 -24.12
C GLU A 35 3.93 22.88 -22.84
N PRO A 36 4.97 22.87 -21.98
CA PRO A 36 4.94 22.08 -20.75
C PRO A 36 3.76 22.45 -19.85
N VAL A 37 3.08 21.44 -19.30
CA VAL A 37 1.89 21.62 -18.45
C VAL A 37 2.28 21.65 -16.97
N PRO A 38 1.89 22.69 -16.20
CA PRO A 38 2.07 22.72 -14.75
C PRO A 38 1.30 21.61 -14.02
N ALA A 39 1.79 21.16 -12.87
CA ALA A 39 1.18 20.08 -12.09
C ALA A 39 -0.27 20.40 -11.66
N SER A 40 -0.51 21.61 -11.17
CA SER A 40 -1.83 22.11 -10.77
C SER A 40 -2.83 22.03 -11.92
N GLN A 41 -2.41 22.37 -13.15
CA GLN A 41 -3.25 22.28 -14.33
C GLN A 41 -3.46 20.82 -14.78
N ALA A 42 -2.45 19.97 -14.62
CA ALA A 42 -2.50 18.58 -15.02
C ALA A 42 -3.47 17.78 -14.12
N PHE A 43 -3.35 17.91 -12.80
CA PHE A 43 -4.16 17.16 -11.83
C PHE A 43 -5.56 17.75 -11.60
N ALA A 44 -5.78 19.04 -11.93
CA ALA A 44 -7.11 19.64 -11.93
C ALA A 44 -8.03 19.15 -13.07
N GLN A 45 -7.57 18.19 -13.87
CA GLN A 45 -8.35 17.54 -14.92
C GLN A 45 -8.60 16.08 -14.57
N ALA A 46 -9.69 15.52 -15.10
CA ALA A 46 -9.88 14.08 -15.05
C ALA A 46 -8.80 13.39 -15.89
N GLY A 47 -8.18 12.35 -15.35
CA GLY A 47 -7.10 11.64 -16.01
C GLY A 47 -6.51 10.52 -15.16
N VAL A 48 -5.76 9.64 -15.81
CA VAL A 48 -5.15 8.46 -15.17
C VAL A 48 -3.64 8.59 -15.14
N TRP A 49 -3.05 8.28 -13.99
CA TRP A 49 -1.60 8.29 -13.78
C TRP A 49 -1.11 6.97 -13.21
N MET A 50 0.07 6.54 -13.60
CA MET A 50 0.71 5.30 -13.19
C MET A 50 1.92 5.64 -12.32
N GLN A 51 1.88 5.21 -11.06
CA GLN A 51 3.00 5.27 -10.14
C GLN A 51 3.94 4.08 -10.40
N TYR A 52 5.24 4.35 -10.48
CA TYR A 52 6.29 3.35 -10.71
C TYR A 52 7.59 3.77 -9.98
N ASP A 53 8.61 2.90 -9.96
CA ASP A 53 9.92 3.26 -9.40
C ASP A 53 10.54 4.41 -10.21
N GLY A 54 10.72 5.57 -9.55
CA GLY A 54 11.24 6.78 -10.20
C GLY A 54 12.69 6.70 -10.66
N ASP A 55 13.46 5.72 -10.17
CA ASP A 55 14.82 5.45 -10.65
C ASP A 55 14.82 4.67 -11.98
N GLU A 56 13.68 4.11 -12.39
CA GLU A 56 13.55 3.36 -13.64
C GLU A 56 13.14 4.23 -14.83
N GLN A 57 13.64 3.86 -16.01
CA GLN A 57 13.15 4.41 -17.27
C GLN A 57 11.93 3.60 -17.70
N ILE A 58 10.78 4.27 -17.89
CA ILE A 58 9.54 3.63 -18.41
C ILE A 58 9.84 2.72 -19.60
N GLY A 59 9.47 1.45 -19.45
CA GLY A 59 9.66 0.40 -20.43
C GLY A 59 8.56 -0.64 -20.30
N LYS A 60 8.45 -1.53 -21.30
CA LYS A 60 7.36 -2.51 -21.39
C LYS A 60 7.25 -3.44 -20.17
N ASP A 61 8.35 -3.70 -19.48
CA ASP A 61 8.44 -4.61 -18.33
C ASP A 61 8.55 -3.84 -17.00
N VAL A 62 8.48 -2.51 -17.01
CA VAL A 62 8.49 -1.70 -15.78
C VAL A 62 7.17 -1.92 -15.06
N GLU A 63 7.27 -2.28 -13.78
CA GLU A 63 6.13 -2.55 -12.93
C GLU A 63 5.44 -1.24 -12.50
N ILE A 64 4.13 -1.31 -12.36
CA ILE A 64 3.27 -0.22 -11.90
C ILE A 64 2.81 -0.59 -10.50
N GLU A 65 3.16 0.24 -9.52
CA GLU A 65 2.76 0.05 -8.12
C GLU A 65 1.28 0.41 -7.94
N ARG A 66 0.87 1.55 -8.51
CA ARG A 66 -0.49 2.05 -8.41
C ARG A 66 -0.96 2.73 -9.68
N ILE A 67 -2.26 2.65 -9.92
CA ILE A 67 -2.96 3.47 -10.90
C ILE A 67 -3.81 4.48 -10.13
N LEU A 68 -3.61 5.76 -10.45
CA LEU A 68 -4.26 6.91 -9.82
C LEU A 68 -5.27 7.52 -10.79
N ALA A 69 -6.54 7.53 -10.41
CA ALA A 69 -7.61 8.15 -11.19
C ALA A 69 -8.01 9.49 -10.57
N PHE A 70 -7.67 10.58 -11.24
CA PHE A 70 -8.07 11.94 -10.84
C PHE A 70 -9.45 12.27 -11.39
N ASP A 71 -10.30 12.87 -10.56
CA ASP A 71 -11.67 13.23 -10.95
C ASP A 71 -11.82 14.65 -11.52
N GLY A 72 -10.73 15.44 -11.50
CA GLY A 72 -10.71 16.85 -11.89
C GLY A 72 -11.43 17.80 -10.91
N ASN A 73 -11.89 17.30 -9.76
CA ASN A 73 -12.57 18.05 -8.72
C ASN A 73 -11.79 18.05 -7.39
N GLY A 74 -10.49 17.76 -7.45
CA GLY A 74 -9.60 17.75 -6.29
C GLY A 74 -9.52 16.41 -5.57
N ASN A 75 -10.02 15.32 -6.16
CA ASN A 75 -9.91 13.99 -5.59
C ASN A 75 -9.13 13.04 -6.51
N VAL A 76 -8.52 12.04 -5.88
CA VAL A 76 -7.82 10.93 -6.51
C VAL A 76 -8.34 9.62 -5.92
N THR A 77 -8.57 8.63 -6.76
CA THR A 77 -8.75 7.23 -6.34
C THR A 77 -7.49 6.47 -6.70
N ALA A 78 -6.86 5.84 -5.72
CA ALA A 78 -5.66 5.03 -5.92
C ALA A 78 -6.02 3.54 -5.86
N TYR A 79 -5.59 2.80 -6.88
CA TYR A 79 -5.73 1.35 -7.00
C TYR A 79 -4.36 0.70 -6.89
N GLN A 80 -4.19 -0.30 -6.04
CA GLN A 80 -3.00 -1.13 -5.94
C GLN A 80 -2.95 -2.09 -7.13
N CYS A 81 -1.86 -2.07 -7.89
CA CYS A 81 -1.78 -2.75 -9.18
C CYS A 81 -0.54 -3.64 -9.31
N ASP A 82 -0.06 -4.20 -8.19
CA ASP A 82 1.11 -5.07 -8.16
C ASP A 82 1.04 -6.18 -9.22
N GLY A 83 2.15 -6.36 -9.95
CA GLY A 83 2.27 -7.30 -11.06
C GLY A 83 1.78 -6.78 -12.42
N VAL A 84 1.29 -5.53 -12.51
CA VAL A 84 0.97 -4.85 -13.77
C VAL A 84 2.20 -4.16 -14.33
N THR A 85 2.34 -4.17 -15.65
CA THR A 85 3.39 -3.45 -16.37
C THR A 85 2.82 -2.43 -17.35
N PHE A 86 3.67 -1.51 -17.83
CA PHE A 86 3.27 -0.57 -18.89
C PHE A 86 2.84 -1.27 -20.20
N ALA A 87 3.30 -2.51 -20.47
CA ALA A 87 2.84 -3.26 -21.64
C ALA A 87 1.35 -3.64 -21.56
N ASP A 88 0.85 -3.91 -20.35
CA ASP A 88 -0.53 -4.32 -20.12
C ASP A 88 -1.53 -3.20 -20.41
N LEU A 89 -1.09 -1.95 -20.33
CA LEU A 89 -1.91 -0.77 -20.60
C LEU A 89 -1.92 -0.35 -22.08
N ASN A 90 -1.15 -1.03 -22.93
CA ASN A 90 -0.96 -0.59 -24.31
C ASN A 90 -2.28 -0.57 -25.10
N GLY A 91 -2.63 0.61 -25.61
CA GLY A 91 -3.81 0.81 -26.45
C GLY A 91 -5.13 0.91 -25.68
N LEU A 92 -5.11 0.91 -24.34
CA LEU A 92 -6.29 1.15 -23.51
C LEU A 92 -6.60 2.65 -23.40
N SER A 93 -7.87 3.02 -23.35
CA SER A 93 -8.30 4.36 -22.95
C SER A 93 -8.21 4.56 -21.44
N ASP A 94 -8.27 5.80 -20.96
CA ASP A 94 -8.35 6.11 -19.52
C ASP A 94 -9.45 5.31 -18.79
N GLU A 95 -10.63 5.17 -19.40
CA GLU A 95 -11.75 4.41 -18.84
C GLU A 95 -11.46 2.92 -18.79
N GLU A 96 -10.81 2.37 -19.82
CA GLU A 96 -10.38 0.98 -19.86
C GLU A 96 -9.25 0.70 -18.85
N ILE A 97 -8.32 1.65 -18.66
CA ILE A 97 -7.26 1.57 -17.64
C ILE A 97 -7.88 1.59 -16.24
N ILE A 98 -8.90 2.43 -15.99
CA ILE A 98 -9.60 2.46 -14.69
C ILE A 98 -10.31 1.13 -14.42
N GLU A 99 -11.05 0.59 -15.39
CA GLU A 99 -11.73 -0.70 -15.22
C GLU A 99 -10.74 -1.86 -15.07
N PHE A 100 -9.60 -1.80 -15.75
CA PHE A 100 -8.49 -2.72 -15.56
C PHE A 100 -7.91 -2.60 -14.14
N ALA A 101 -7.65 -1.37 -13.66
CA ALA A 101 -7.12 -1.10 -12.33
C ALA A 101 -8.05 -1.64 -11.23
N LYS A 102 -9.37 -1.49 -11.35
CA LYS A 102 -10.35 -2.07 -10.41
C LYS A 102 -10.30 -3.59 -10.37
N GLN A 103 -10.14 -4.23 -11.52
CA GLN A 103 -10.02 -5.68 -11.61
C GLN A 103 -8.72 -6.16 -10.96
N GLN A 104 -7.63 -5.44 -11.21
CA GLN A 104 -6.33 -5.75 -10.62
C GLN A 104 -6.30 -5.52 -9.11
N ASP A 105 -6.80 -4.38 -8.62
CA ASP A 105 -6.87 -4.05 -7.19
C ASP A 105 -7.62 -5.14 -6.40
N LYS A 106 -8.74 -5.60 -6.97
CA LYS A 106 -9.45 -6.77 -6.45
C LYS A 106 -8.62 -8.05 -6.50
N ALA A 107 -7.92 -8.30 -7.61
CA ALA A 107 -7.08 -9.49 -7.74
C ALA A 107 -5.92 -9.50 -6.72
N VAL A 108 -5.29 -8.35 -6.48
CA VAL A 108 -4.25 -8.15 -5.46
C VAL A 108 -4.83 -8.39 -4.08
N PHE A 109 -6.00 -7.82 -3.75
CA PHE A 109 -6.68 -8.07 -2.49
C PHE A 109 -6.91 -9.57 -2.23
N GLU A 110 -7.47 -10.29 -3.22
CA GLU A 110 -7.74 -11.72 -3.06
C GLU A 110 -6.45 -12.55 -2.95
N ALA A 111 -5.40 -12.16 -3.67
CA ALA A 111 -4.10 -12.83 -3.60
C ALA A 111 -3.41 -12.62 -2.25
N GLU A 112 -3.36 -11.38 -1.75
CA GLU A 112 -2.80 -11.07 -0.43
C GLU A 112 -3.61 -11.70 0.70
N LYS A 113 -4.95 -11.66 0.61
CA LYS A 113 -5.85 -12.35 1.55
C LYS A 113 -5.51 -13.85 1.61
N GLN A 114 -5.40 -14.50 0.44
CA GLN A 114 -5.11 -15.92 0.39
C GLN A 114 -3.72 -16.23 0.92
N ALA A 115 -2.71 -15.42 0.60
CA ALA A 115 -1.36 -15.59 1.14
C ALA A 115 -1.33 -15.48 2.67
N ALA A 116 -2.07 -14.52 3.24
CA ALA A 116 -2.18 -14.36 4.69
C ALA A 116 -2.92 -15.53 5.36
N ILE A 117 -3.99 -16.05 4.73
CA ILE A 117 -4.72 -17.26 5.15
C ILE A 117 -3.81 -18.47 5.15
N ASP A 118 -3.05 -18.69 4.07
CA ASP A 118 -2.20 -19.86 3.92
C ASP A 118 -1.06 -19.82 4.96
N SER A 119 -0.39 -18.68 5.09
CA SER A 119 0.67 -18.49 6.08
C SER A 119 0.18 -18.66 7.52
N THR A 120 -1.01 -18.15 7.83
CA THR A 120 -1.59 -18.26 9.18
C THR A 120 -2.05 -19.69 9.47
N ALA A 121 -2.59 -20.41 8.48
CA ALA A 121 -3.00 -21.81 8.63
C ALA A 121 -1.81 -22.72 8.96
N GLU A 122 -0.66 -22.53 8.30
CA GLU A 122 0.59 -23.26 8.61
C GLU A 122 1.03 -23.04 10.07
N ALA A 123 0.98 -21.79 10.54
CA ALA A 123 1.32 -21.45 11.93
C ALA A 123 0.33 -22.07 12.94
N ILE A 124 -0.98 -22.02 12.65
CA ILE A 124 -2.02 -22.63 13.49
C ILE A 124 -1.79 -24.14 13.62
N GLU A 125 -1.51 -24.84 12.52
CA GLU A 125 -1.26 -26.28 12.57
C GLU A 125 -0.09 -26.61 13.51
N ALA A 126 1.01 -25.87 13.38
CA ALA A 126 2.20 -26.10 14.18
C ALA A 126 2.00 -25.77 15.67
N TRP A 127 1.29 -24.68 16.00
CA TRP A 127 0.95 -24.34 17.38
C TRP A 127 -0.05 -25.30 17.99
N GLN A 128 -1.01 -25.80 17.22
CA GLN A 128 -1.95 -26.83 17.67
C GLN A 128 -1.21 -28.12 18.04
N GLN A 129 -0.26 -28.57 17.21
CA GLN A 129 0.57 -29.75 17.51
C GLN A 129 1.40 -29.56 18.79
N CYS A 130 1.97 -28.36 18.99
CA CYS A 130 2.69 -28.01 20.23
C CYS A 130 1.76 -28.07 21.44
N TYR A 131 0.59 -27.41 21.37
CA TYR A 131 -0.39 -27.38 22.45
C TYR A 131 -0.86 -28.79 22.83
N ASP A 132 -1.22 -29.61 21.85
CA ASP A 132 -1.70 -30.97 22.08
C ASP A 132 -0.65 -31.84 22.79
N THR A 133 0.62 -31.66 22.43
CA THR A 133 1.75 -32.35 23.07
C THR A 133 1.91 -31.93 24.53
N LEU A 134 2.01 -30.61 24.78
CA LEU A 134 2.17 -30.09 26.14
C LEU A 134 0.97 -30.48 27.03
N LYS A 135 -0.24 -30.43 26.47
CA LYS A 135 -1.46 -30.80 27.17
C LYS A 135 -1.46 -32.28 27.55
N ALA A 136 -1.08 -33.17 26.62
CA ALA A 136 -0.99 -34.60 26.89
C ALA A 136 0.05 -34.93 27.98
N GLU A 137 1.21 -34.26 27.95
CA GLU A 137 2.25 -34.43 28.97
C GLU A 137 1.80 -33.96 30.35
N ALA A 138 1.13 -32.80 30.44
CA ALA A 138 0.56 -32.27 31.68
C ALA A 138 -0.51 -33.21 32.24
N ASP A 139 -1.42 -33.72 31.40
CA ASP A 139 -2.47 -34.66 31.80
C ASP A 139 -1.89 -36.00 32.29
N ALA A 140 -0.77 -36.43 31.70
CA ALA A 140 -0.04 -37.62 32.12
C ALA A 140 0.89 -37.37 33.33
N GLY A 141 1.13 -36.11 33.70
CA GLY A 141 2.08 -35.72 34.74
C GLY A 141 3.55 -36.00 34.41
N THR A 142 3.90 -36.04 33.12
CA THR A 142 5.25 -36.41 32.63
C THR A 142 6.17 -35.20 32.45
N TYR A 143 5.66 -34.12 31.85
CA TYR A 143 6.36 -32.84 31.62
C TYR A 143 7.67 -33.02 30.84
N ASP A 144 7.68 -33.94 29.88
CA ASP A 144 8.87 -34.34 29.12
C ASP A 144 9.45 -33.20 28.26
N SER A 145 8.63 -32.20 27.92
CA SER A 145 9.04 -31.06 27.10
C SER A 145 9.81 -29.97 27.86
N MET A 146 10.02 -30.08 29.18
CA MET A 146 10.76 -29.07 29.97
C MET A 146 12.25 -28.97 29.61
N ASN A 147 12.76 -27.79 29.23
CA ASN A 147 14.14 -27.61 28.76
C ASN A 147 15.23 -28.06 29.76
N SER A 148 15.06 -27.75 31.05
CA SER A 148 16.09 -28.02 32.07
C SER A 148 16.28 -29.52 32.37
N TYR A 149 15.27 -30.35 32.11
CA TYR A 149 15.23 -31.75 32.56
C TYR A 149 14.56 -32.74 31.59
N GLY A 150 14.05 -32.27 30.45
CA GLY A 150 13.16 -33.00 29.53
C GLY A 150 13.78 -34.21 28.84
N ALA A 151 15.11 -34.33 28.85
CA ALA A 151 15.77 -35.57 28.46
C ALA A 151 15.62 -36.71 29.49
N TYR A 152 15.19 -36.40 30.72
CA TYR A 152 15.19 -37.30 31.88
C TYR A 152 13.83 -37.36 32.62
N GLY A 153 12.84 -36.58 32.20
CA GLY A 153 11.49 -36.51 32.79
C GLY A 153 11.42 -35.76 34.13
N ILE A 154 10.21 -35.44 34.60
CA ILE A 154 9.98 -34.70 35.85
C ILE A 154 10.59 -35.38 37.09
N GLU A 155 10.78 -36.71 37.04
CA GLU A 155 11.39 -37.46 38.14
C GLU A 155 12.87 -37.14 38.35
N ALA A 156 13.56 -36.63 37.31
CA ALA A 156 14.95 -36.21 37.41
C ALA A 156 15.14 -34.82 38.03
N VAL A 157 14.05 -34.05 38.18
CA VAL A 157 14.05 -32.75 38.85
C VAL A 157 14.15 -32.98 40.37
N PRO A 158 15.04 -32.24 41.08
CA PRO A 158 15.07 -32.23 42.54
C PRO A 158 13.69 -31.98 43.13
N GLU A 159 13.32 -32.70 44.19
CA GLU A 159 11.96 -32.66 44.77
C GLU A 159 11.56 -31.22 45.16
N GLU A 160 12.51 -30.45 45.68
CA GLU A 160 12.37 -29.05 46.06
C GLU A 160 12.12 -28.09 44.88
N GLU A 161 12.48 -28.49 43.65
CA GLU A 161 12.34 -27.66 42.43
C GLU A 161 11.15 -28.09 41.56
N ARG A 162 10.59 -29.29 41.78
CA ARG A 162 9.51 -29.85 40.94
C ARG A 162 8.28 -28.95 40.83
N ALA A 163 7.88 -28.31 41.93
CA ALA A 163 6.70 -27.45 41.94
C ALA A 163 6.89 -26.23 41.02
N ALA A 164 8.07 -25.59 41.08
CA ALA A 164 8.40 -24.46 40.23
C ALA A 164 8.52 -24.88 38.76
N ALA A 165 9.08 -26.07 38.51
CA ALA A 165 9.15 -26.61 37.16
C ALA A 165 7.75 -26.84 36.57
N ILE A 166 6.83 -27.47 37.31
CA ILE A 166 5.45 -27.67 36.86
C ILE A 166 4.75 -26.34 36.58
N GLU A 167 4.96 -25.31 37.41
CA GLU A 167 4.41 -23.96 37.21
C GLU A 167 4.93 -23.30 35.93
N GLU A 168 6.23 -23.43 35.63
CA GLU A 168 6.83 -22.94 34.39
C GLU A 168 6.24 -23.64 33.15
N PHE A 169 6.06 -24.96 33.22
CA PHE A 169 5.42 -25.73 32.16
C PHE A 169 3.98 -25.28 31.94
N GLN A 170 3.21 -25.10 33.01
CA GLN A 170 1.82 -24.64 32.92
C GLN A 170 1.73 -23.25 32.30
N THR A 171 2.65 -22.35 32.66
CA THR A 171 2.75 -21.02 32.04
C THR A 171 2.99 -21.12 30.54
N ALA A 172 3.89 -22.00 30.10
CA ALA A 172 4.17 -22.21 28.68
C ALA A 172 2.98 -22.83 27.93
N LEU A 173 2.25 -23.77 28.55
CA LEU A 173 1.02 -24.34 28.00
C LEU A 173 -0.06 -23.27 27.81
N ASP A 174 -0.28 -22.42 28.82
CA ASP A 174 -1.27 -21.34 28.77
C ASP A 174 -0.89 -20.29 27.73
N ASN A 175 0.38 -19.90 27.64
CA ASN A 175 0.88 -18.97 26.61
C ASN A 175 0.72 -19.55 25.20
N THR A 176 1.04 -20.83 24.99
CA THR A 176 0.86 -21.51 23.70
C THR A 176 -0.63 -21.53 23.30
N LYS A 177 -1.52 -21.81 24.27
CA LYS A 177 -2.96 -21.79 24.02
C LYS A 177 -3.46 -20.39 23.64
N ASN A 178 -3.00 -19.36 24.32
CA ASN A 178 -3.35 -17.98 24.02
C ASN A 178 -2.90 -17.58 22.61
N SER A 179 -1.66 -17.89 22.24
CA SER A 179 -1.13 -17.64 20.89
C SER A 179 -1.94 -18.34 19.80
N LEU A 180 -2.31 -19.61 20.03
CA LEU A 180 -3.20 -20.36 19.15
C LEU A 180 -4.60 -19.74 19.04
N ASP A 181 -5.18 -19.26 20.13
CA ASP A 181 -6.49 -18.59 20.10
C ASP A 181 -6.44 -17.30 19.28
N ILE A 182 -5.42 -16.46 19.50
CA ILE A 182 -5.19 -15.23 18.72
C ILE A 182 -5.00 -15.57 17.23
N ALA A 183 -4.25 -16.61 16.90
CA ALA A 183 -4.08 -17.04 15.51
C ALA A 183 -5.41 -17.45 14.86
N ASN A 184 -6.24 -18.22 15.57
CA ASN A 184 -7.54 -18.61 15.05
C ASN A 184 -8.48 -17.40 14.88
N GLU A 185 -8.42 -16.43 15.79
CA GLU A 185 -9.17 -15.17 15.64
C GLU A 185 -8.68 -14.35 14.44
N GLY A 186 -7.37 -14.22 14.26
CA GLY A 186 -6.77 -13.53 13.11
C GLY A 186 -7.03 -14.24 11.77
N GLN A 187 -7.03 -15.57 11.75
CA GLN A 187 -7.46 -16.38 10.61
C GLN A 187 -8.92 -16.09 10.24
N ALA A 188 -9.81 -16.09 11.23
CA ALA A 188 -11.22 -15.77 11.01
C ALA A 188 -11.42 -14.32 10.51
N PHE A 189 -10.61 -13.37 10.99
CA PHE A 189 -10.56 -12.01 10.47
C PHE A 189 -10.17 -11.99 8.98
N ASN A 190 -9.08 -12.65 8.59
CA ASN A 190 -8.65 -12.72 7.19
C ASN A 190 -9.73 -13.36 6.30
N GLU A 191 -10.31 -14.48 6.72
CA GLU A 191 -11.37 -15.19 5.98
C GLU A 191 -12.62 -14.33 5.77
N ALA A 192 -13.00 -13.54 6.79
CA ALA A 192 -14.16 -12.67 6.77
C ALA A 192 -13.96 -11.37 5.97
N ALA A 193 -12.72 -11.01 5.62
CA ALA A 193 -12.45 -9.79 4.86
C ALA A 193 -13.07 -9.87 3.45
N GLU A 194 -13.84 -8.85 3.07
CA GLU A 194 -14.46 -8.73 1.76
C GLU A 194 -13.90 -7.50 1.04
N TYR A 195 -13.59 -7.65 -0.25
CA TYR A 195 -13.06 -6.57 -1.07
C TYR A 195 -14.00 -5.35 -1.07
N GLN A 196 -13.40 -4.17 -0.95
CA GLN A 196 -14.08 -2.88 -1.07
C GLN A 196 -13.33 -2.04 -2.10
N GLU A 197 -14.05 -1.58 -3.13
CA GLU A 197 -13.45 -0.70 -4.13
C GLU A 197 -13.05 0.64 -3.48
N PRO A 198 -11.82 1.13 -3.75
CA PRO A 198 -11.32 2.34 -3.12
C PRO A 198 -12.17 3.56 -3.49
N GLN A 199 -12.34 4.45 -2.53
CA GLN A 199 -13.15 5.66 -2.69
C GLN A 199 -12.26 6.88 -2.96
N PRO A 200 -12.71 7.85 -3.78
CA PRO A 200 -11.96 9.07 -4.03
C PRO A 200 -11.59 9.80 -2.73
N GLN A 201 -10.33 10.19 -2.60
CA GLN A 201 -9.80 10.97 -1.48
C GLN A 201 -9.25 12.31 -1.97
N PRO A 202 -9.30 13.37 -1.15
CA PRO A 202 -8.67 14.64 -1.52
C PRO A 202 -7.15 14.47 -1.70
N TYR A 203 -6.59 15.18 -2.68
CA TYR A 203 -5.13 15.34 -2.81
C TYR A 203 -4.72 16.78 -2.53
N THR A 204 -3.43 16.99 -2.28
CA THR A 204 -2.82 18.32 -2.14
C THR A 204 -1.56 18.38 -2.97
N LEU A 205 -1.30 19.53 -3.59
CA LEU A 205 -0.02 19.83 -4.23
C LEU A 205 0.77 20.77 -3.32
N ALA A 206 2.00 20.36 -3.00
CA ALA A 206 2.91 21.13 -2.16
C ALA A 206 4.14 21.53 -2.97
N LEU A 207 4.44 22.82 -2.98
CA LEU A 207 5.60 23.42 -3.66
C LEU A 207 6.59 23.92 -2.61
N GLU A 208 7.81 23.40 -2.65
CA GLU A 208 8.91 23.88 -1.81
C GLU A 208 9.72 24.94 -2.55
N THR A 209 10.03 26.06 -1.91
CA THR A 209 10.87 27.13 -2.48
C THR A 209 12.31 27.05 -1.99
N ASP A 210 13.25 27.71 -2.70
CA ASP A 210 14.67 27.79 -2.31
C ASP A 210 14.94 28.62 -1.02
N GLY A 211 13.90 28.88 -0.22
CA GLY A 211 13.90 29.77 0.93
C GLY A 211 13.70 31.25 0.58
N SER A 212 13.63 31.60 -0.72
CA SER A 212 13.32 32.98 -1.14
C SER A 212 11.82 33.24 -1.32
N GLY A 213 11.00 32.19 -1.43
CA GLY A 213 9.59 32.29 -1.81
C GLY A 213 9.34 32.62 -3.29
N ASN A 214 10.38 32.75 -4.12
CA ASN A 214 10.26 33.18 -5.53
C ASN A 214 10.70 32.13 -6.55
N VAL A 215 11.38 31.07 -6.11
CA VAL A 215 11.92 30.03 -6.98
C VAL A 215 11.57 28.68 -6.40
N ALA A 216 10.85 27.87 -7.19
CA ALA A 216 10.55 26.48 -6.84
C ALA A 216 11.85 25.65 -6.76
N SER A 217 11.91 24.79 -5.76
CA SER A 217 13.01 23.87 -5.47
C SER A 217 12.56 22.42 -5.38
N GLY A 218 11.27 22.19 -5.18
CA GLY A 218 10.60 20.89 -5.26
C GLY A 218 9.10 21.07 -5.41
N GLU A 219 8.43 20.05 -5.94
CA GLU A 219 6.98 19.95 -5.93
C GLU A 219 6.59 18.49 -5.69
N GLU A 220 5.55 18.26 -4.92
CA GLU A 220 5.04 16.92 -4.65
C GLU A 220 3.52 16.90 -4.57
N ILE A 221 2.95 15.74 -4.91
CA ILE A 221 1.54 15.45 -4.69
C ILE A 221 1.37 14.54 -3.48
N ARG A 222 0.44 14.90 -2.60
CA ARG A 222 0.13 14.19 -1.37
C ARG A 222 -1.31 13.70 -1.37
N PHE A 223 -1.53 12.47 -0.94
CA PHE A 223 -2.87 11.89 -0.80
C PHE A 223 -2.84 10.67 0.14
N ALA A 224 -4.00 10.31 0.68
CA ALA A 224 -4.14 9.05 1.42
C ALA A 224 -4.36 7.90 0.43
N ALA A 225 -3.45 6.93 0.39
CA ALA A 225 -3.61 5.74 -0.42
C ALA A 225 -4.15 4.56 0.42
N PRO A 226 -5.11 3.79 -0.11
CA PRO A 226 -5.54 2.56 0.52
C PRO A 226 -4.41 1.53 0.49
N ARG A 227 -4.33 0.72 1.53
CA ARG A 227 -3.49 -0.47 1.62
C ARG A 227 -4.27 -1.61 2.24
N PHE A 228 -4.05 -2.82 1.77
CA PHE A 228 -4.62 -3.99 2.41
C PHE A 228 -3.82 -4.36 3.66
N SER A 229 -4.52 -4.77 4.70
CA SER A 229 -3.96 -5.03 6.02
C SER A 229 -4.52 -6.33 6.57
N PHE A 230 -3.85 -7.43 6.25
CA PHE A 230 -4.21 -8.74 6.76
C PHE A 230 -3.44 -9.07 8.04
N TYR A 231 -4.07 -9.86 8.90
CA TYR A 231 -3.37 -10.47 10.01
C TYR A 231 -2.32 -11.44 9.48
N GLN A 232 -1.07 -11.25 9.89
CA GLN A 232 0.05 -12.09 9.49
C GLN A 232 0.80 -12.52 10.73
N ILE A 233 1.15 -13.80 10.78
CA ILE A 233 2.02 -14.35 11.82
C ILE A 233 3.38 -14.60 11.17
N GLU A 234 4.39 -13.86 11.60
CA GLU A 234 5.76 -14.29 11.38
C GLU A 234 6.06 -15.41 12.38
N ALA A 235 5.74 -16.65 12.01
CA ALA A 235 6.30 -17.79 12.70
C ALA A 235 7.81 -17.76 12.45
N GLY A 236 8.59 -17.28 13.41
CA GLY A 236 10.05 -17.32 13.33
C GLY A 236 10.52 -18.71 12.89
N ASP A 237 11.57 -18.75 12.06
CA ASP A 237 12.15 -19.93 11.40
C ASP A 237 11.29 -21.20 11.51
N THR A 238 10.37 -21.41 10.57
CA THR A 238 9.45 -22.56 10.53
C THR A 238 10.17 -23.91 10.62
N THR A 239 11.49 -23.95 10.39
CA THR A 239 12.34 -25.12 10.63
C THR A 239 12.43 -25.53 12.11
N ASP A 240 12.13 -24.62 13.05
CA ASP A 240 12.01 -24.93 14.48
C ASP A 240 10.74 -25.75 14.79
N LEU A 241 9.71 -25.65 13.94
CA LEU A 241 8.45 -26.40 14.06
C LEU A 241 8.56 -27.82 13.47
N GLU A 242 9.45 -28.04 12.50
CA GLU A 242 9.59 -29.32 11.81
C GLU A 242 10.61 -30.29 12.43
N SER A 243 11.62 -29.81 13.17
CA SER A 243 12.70 -30.68 13.64
C SER A 243 12.43 -31.31 15.01
N PRO A 244 12.62 -32.64 15.17
CA PRO A 244 12.59 -33.34 16.45
C PRO A 244 13.68 -32.91 17.45
N LYS A 245 14.57 -31.97 17.11
CA LYS A 245 15.54 -31.39 18.03
C LYS A 245 15.24 -29.92 18.37
N THR A 246 14.43 -29.25 17.55
CA THR A 246 14.06 -27.83 17.68
C THR A 246 12.61 -27.61 18.10
N ARG A 247 11.78 -28.67 18.08
CA ARG A 247 10.58 -28.82 18.94
C ARG A 247 10.82 -28.47 20.42
N PHE A 248 12.09 -28.35 20.83
CA PHE A 248 12.57 -28.15 22.19
C PHE A 248 13.49 -26.92 22.38
N ARG A 249 13.34 -25.85 21.57
CA ARG A 249 13.98 -24.56 21.90
C ARG A 249 13.06 -23.52 22.55
N VAL A 250 11.82 -23.90 22.85
CA VAL A 250 10.73 -22.97 23.20
C VAL A 250 10.39 -22.95 24.69
N LEU A 251 11.42 -23.14 25.51
CA LEU A 251 11.38 -22.90 26.95
C LEU A 251 12.70 -22.25 27.36
N VAL A 252 13.16 -21.30 26.54
CA VAL A 252 14.22 -20.39 26.97
C VAL A 252 13.59 -19.13 27.57
N ASP A 253 12.37 -18.75 27.15
CA ASP A 253 11.67 -17.54 27.60
C ASP A 253 10.12 -17.70 27.64
N TYR A 254 9.56 -18.54 28.51
CA TYR A 254 8.10 -18.59 28.83
C TYR A 254 7.11 -19.05 27.74
N GLY A 255 7.55 -19.54 26.58
CA GLY A 255 6.69 -20.16 25.55
C GLY A 255 6.67 -19.38 24.24
N TRP A 256 5.82 -19.79 23.29
CA TRP A 256 5.64 -19.04 22.03
C TRP A 256 4.74 -17.84 22.30
N HIS A 257 5.31 -16.64 22.19
CA HIS A 257 4.55 -15.40 22.21
C HIS A 257 4.17 -15.02 20.78
N ASN A 258 2.87 -14.98 20.53
CA ASN A 258 2.33 -14.32 19.36
C ASN A 258 2.07 -12.85 19.69
N ASP A 259 2.97 -11.97 19.23
CA ASP A 259 2.80 -10.53 19.38
C ASP A 259 2.12 -9.90 18.14
N ALA A 260 1.65 -10.72 17.18
CA ALA A 260 0.95 -10.22 16.02
C ALA A 260 -0.41 -9.63 16.45
N GLU A 261 -0.62 -8.37 16.09
CA GLU A 261 -1.87 -7.67 16.35
C GLU A 261 -2.85 -7.94 15.21
N ILE A 262 -4.09 -8.31 15.56
CA ILE A 262 -5.18 -8.41 14.58
C ILE A 262 -5.55 -6.99 14.17
N PRO A 263 -5.44 -6.61 12.89
CA PRO A 263 -5.79 -5.28 12.45
C PRO A 263 -7.27 -4.97 12.75
N GLU A 264 -7.58 -3.70 13.06
CA GLU A 264 -8.98 -3.27 13.25
C GLU A 264 -9.81 -3.40 11.96
N SER A 265 -9.14 -3.35 10.80
CA SER A 265 -9.74 -3.35 9.47
C SER A 265 -8.79 -3.97 8.46
N ALA A 266 -9.34 -4.69 7.47
CA ALA A 266 -8.57 -5.20 6.32
C ALA A 266 -8.12 -4.08 5.37
N PHE A 267 -8.59 -2.85 5.60
CA PHE A 267 -8.26 -1.65 4.85
C PHE A 267 -7.61 -0.64 5.78
N ALA A 268 -6.36 -0.32 5.50
CA ALA A 268 -5.60 0.74 6.12
C ALA A 268 -5.36 1.87 5.10
N THR A 269 -4.84 3.00 5.59
CA THR A 269 -4.45 4.13 4.74
C THR A 269 -3.02 4.54 5.07
N SER A 270 -2.23 4.82 4.04
CA SER A 270 -0.92 5.47 4.16
C SER A 270 -0.98 6.88 3.58
N ASP A 271 -0.28 7.81 4.23
CA ASP A 271 0.00 9.09 3.60
C ASP A 271 1.08 8.87 2.54
N GLU A 272 0.72 9.05 1.27
CA GLU A 272 1.66 9.01 0.15
C GLU A 272 2.08 10.42 -0.22
N ALA A 273 3.35 10.56 -0.59
CA ALA A 273 3.92 11.78 -1.16
C ALA A 273 4.80 11.40 -2.35
N ILE A 274 4.45 11.89 -3.54
CA ILE A 274 5.18 11.62 -4.77
C ILE A 274 5.83 12.92 -5.24
N GLY A 275 7.17 12.95 -5.23
CA GLY A 275 7.93 14.08 -5.76
C GLY A 275 7.82 14.15 -7.29
N LEU A 276 7.46 15.33 -7.81
CA LEU A 276 7.19 15.57 -9.22
C LEU A 276 8.47 15.90 -10.00
N TYR A 277 9.51 15.08 -9.88
CA TYR A 277 10.80 15.39 -10.51
C TYR A 277 10.73 15.27 -12.03
N SER A 278 11.39 16.20 -12.74
CA SER A 278 11.59 16.03 -14.18
C SER A 278 12.35 14.73 -14.46
N PRO A 279 11.93 13.92 -15.44
CA PRO A 279 12.64 12.70 -15.78
C PRO A 279 14.07 13.02 -16.23
N ASN A 280 15.04 12.20 -15.80
CA ASN A 280 16.45 12.32 -16.19
C ASN A 280 16.73 11.93 -17.66
N TYR A 281 15.70 11.51 -18.39
CA TYR A 281 15.73 11.07 -19.78
C TYR A 281 14.92 12.03 -20.68
N SER A 282 14.05 11.49 -21.53
CA SER A 282 13.08 12.23 -22.34
C SER A 282 11.83 12.63 -21.55
N THR A 283 11.22 13.76 -21.92
CA THR A 283 9.93 14.23 -21.37
C THR A 283 8.76 13.32 -21.75
N THR A 284 8.93 12.51 -22.81
CA THR A 284 7.98 11.48 -23.23
C THR A 284 8.69 10.19 -23.61
N GLN A 285 8.02 9.05 -23.43
CA GLN A 285 8.51 7.72 -23.78
C GLN A 285 7.43 6.90 -24.45
N THR A 286 7.74 6.32 -25.61
CA THR A 286 6.83 5.41 -26.29
C THR A 286 7.14 3.98 -25.91
N VAL A 287 6.15 3.29 -25.34
CA VAL A 287 6.18 1.86 -25.06
C VAL A 287 5.17 1.20 -25.97
N LEU A 288 5.63 0.30 -26.83
CA LEU A 288 4.83 -0.29 -27.91
C LEU A 288 4.20 0.82 -28.78
N ASP A 289 2.88 0.96 -28.75
CA ASP A 289 2.13 1.94 -29.54
C ASP A 289 1.61 3.12 -28.68
N THR A 290 1.91 3.13 -27.38
CA THR A 290 1.42 4.12 -26.43
C THR A 290 2.54 5.07 -26.01
N THR A 291 2.28 6.38 -26.05
CA THR A 291 3.24 7.38 -25.58
C THR A 291 2.87 7.83 -24.19
N PHE A 292 3.84 7.81 -23.29
CA PHE A 292 3.72 8.23 -21.91
C PHE A 292 4.51 9.52 -21.69
N GLY A 293 4.00 10.39 -20.84
CA GLY A 293 4.70 11.57 -20.34
C GLY A 293 4.45 11.72 -18.84
N GLY A 294 5.22 12.55 -18.16
CA GLY A 294 5.02 12.78 -16.73
C GLY A 294 6.30 13.17 -16.01
N TYR A 295 6.38 12.72 -14.77
CA TYR A 295 7.48 12.89 -13.85
C TYR A 295 8.22 11.57 -13.65
N SER A 296 9.42 11.64 -13.06
CA SER A 296 10.09 10.45 -12.52
C SER A 296 9.18 9.84 -11.44
N GLY A 297 8.84 8.57 -11.61
CA GLY A 297 7.96 7.80 -10.73
C GLY A 297 6.45 8.02 -10.93
N LEU A 298 6.04 8.90 -11.85
CA LEU A 298 4.62 9.14 -12.15
C LEU A 298 4.38 9.47 -13.62
N ALA A 299 3.64 8.63 -14.34
CA ALA A 299 3.41 8.78 -15.78
C ALA A 299 1.93 8.81 -16.15
N THR A 300 1.58 9.38 -17.30
CA THR A 300 0.24 9.36 -17.89
C THR A 300 0.32 9.18 -19.40
N VAL A 301 -0.76 8.72 -20.03
CA VAL A 301 -0.84 8.59 -21.49
C VAL A 301 -0.93 9.98 -22.12
N VAL A 302 -0.10 10.24 -23.13
CA VAL A 302 -0.08 11.50 -23.87
C VAL A 302 0.02 11.25 -25.37
N ASN A 303 -0.36 12.25 -26.15
CA ASN A 303 -0.21 12.21 -27.60
C ASN A 303 1.26 12.37 -28.00
N GLU A 304 1.60 11.82 -29.17
CA GLU A 304 2.94 12.01 -29.76
C GLU A 304 3.26 13.51 -29.93
N GLY A 305 4.46 13.90 -29.50
CA GLY A 305 4.90 15.30 -29.56
C GLY A 305 4.46 16.17 -28.37
N HIS A 306 3.88 15.58 -27.32
CA HIS A 306 3.59 16.28 -26.07
C HIS A 306 4.85 16.93 -25.47
N ALA A 307 4.74 18.19 -25.06
CA ALA A 307 5.88 19.00 -24.59
C ALA A 307 6.40 18.62 -23.18
N GLY A 308 5.64 17.81 -22.45
CA GLY A 308 5.98 17.33 -21.11
C GLY A 308 5.26 18.11 -20.02
N PHE A 309 5.71 17.91 -18.78
CA PHE A 309 5.15 18.54 -17.59
C PHE A 309 6.24 19.35 -16.88
N THR A 310 5.83 20.32 -16.08
CA THR A 310 6.72 21.23 -15.34
C THR A 310 6.15 21.51 -13.96
N TRP A 311 6.99 21.97 -13.05
CA TRP A 311 6.53 22.49 -11.78
C TRP A 311 5.69 23.77 -11.93
N ASP A 312 4.81 23.98 -10.96
CA ASP A 312 4.10 25.22 -10.78
C ASP A 312 5.02 26.39 -10.40
N ALA A 313 4.55 27.60 -10.71
CA ALA A 313 5.15 28.82 -10.20
C ALA A 313 4.69 29.06 -8.74
N PRO A 314 5.50 29.70 -7.89
CA PRO A 314 5.13 29.96 -6.49
C PRO A 314 3.86 30.80 -6.28
N ASP A 315 3.36 31.47 -7.31
CA ASP A 315 2.11 32.24 -7.28
C ASP A 315 0.92 31.51 -7.92
N ALA A 316 1.05 30.22 -8.25
CA ALA A 316 -0.03 29.41 -8.79
C ALA A 316 -1.18 29.24 -7.77
N GLU A 317 -2.42 29.18 -8.27
CA GLU A 317 -3.59 28.91 -7.43
C GLU A 317 -3.73 27.41 -7.16
N GLY A 318 -4.14 27.05 -5.94
CA GLY A 318 -4.43 25.65 -5.58
C GLY A 318 -3.23 24.81 -5.14
N ILE A 319 -2.06 25.44 -4.95
CA ILE A 319 -0.86 24.82 -4.36
C ILE A 319 -0.59 25.37 -2.96
N GLU A 320 -0.04 24.53 -2.08
CA GLU A 320 0.51 24.95 -0.80
C GLU A 320 1.99 25.29 -0.98
N VAL A 321 2.41 26.48 -0.52
CA VAL A 321 3.80 26.96 -0.61
C VAL A 321 4.35 27.13 0.80
N ASP A 322 5.62 26.74 1.02
CA ASP A 322 6.31 26.75 2.31
C ASP A 322 6.86 28.12 2.78
#